data_AF-A0A0C6FUF7-F1
#
_entry.id   AF-A0A0C6FUF7-F1
#
_cell.length_a   1.000
_cell.length_b   1.000
_cell.length_c   1.000
_cell.angle_alpha   90.00
_cell.angle_beta   90.00
_cell.angle_gamma   90.00
#
_symmetry.space_group_name_H-M   'P 1'
#
loop_
_entity.id
_entity.type
_entity.pdbx_description
1 polymer ?
#
loop_
_entity_poly.entity_id
_entity_poly.type
_entity_poly.pdbx_seq_one_letter_code
_entity_poly.pdbx_strand_id
1 'polypeptide(L)'
;MISPNASERRAEALERRLARVRADEKKSAIETVMARRDRNEGNGAPPELSITAEISAIGELLYGDRWTTGLALDLGVNPREVRRWKSGADQPEERDLRVARSIARRRAKAILHLVGPGD
;
A
#
# COMPACT_ATOMS: atom_id res chain seq x y z
N MET A 1 21.15 22.63 -33.36
CA MET A 1 20.96 21.66 -32.25
C MET A 1 20.42 22.46 -31.07
N ILE A 2 19.11 22.38 -30.79
CA ILE A 2 18.48 23.17 -29.72
C ILE A 2 18.59 22.35 -28.43
N SER A 3 19.33 22.88 -27.45
CA SER A 3 19.46 22.24 -26.13
C SER A 3 18.11 22.28 -25.40
N PRO A 4 17.66 21.16 -24.79
CA PRO A 4 16.38 21.12 -24.09
C PRO A 4 16.32 22.14 -22.95
N ASN A 5 15.22 22.90 -22.90
CA ASN A 5 14.95 23.89 -21.87
C ASN A 5 14.84 23.19 -20.49
N ALA A 6 15.20 23.88 -19.41
CA ALA A 6 15.12 23.37 -18.04
C ALA A 6 13.71 22.89 -17.65
N SER A 7 12.65 23.41 -18.28
CA SER A 7 11.27 22.94 -18.13
C SER A 7 11.05 21.54 -18.71
N GLU A 8 11.61 21.27 -19.90
CA GLU A 8 11.48 19.98 -20.59
C GLU A 8 12.23 18.88 -19.83
N ARG A 9 13.42 19.20 -19.30
CA ARG A 9 14.17 18.27 -18.44
C ARG A 9 13.43 17.92 -17.15
N ARG A 10 12.66 18.86 -16.57
CA ARG A 10 11.82 18.61 -15.40
C ARG A 10 10.57 17.79 -15.74
N ALA A 11 9.97 18.05 -16.90
CA ALA A 11 8.82 17.29 -17.39
C ALA A 11 9.20 15.83 -17.66
N GLU A 12 10.32 15.57 -18.33
CA GLU A 12 10.84 14.22 -18.53
C GLU A 12 11.19 13.51 -17.22
N ALA A 13 11.76 14.23 -16.25
CA ALA A 13 12.06 13.65 -14.93
C ALA A 13 10.79 13.27 -14.17
N LEU A 14 9.74 14.10 -14.24
CA LEU A 14 8.43 13.79 -13.66
C LEU A 14 7.80 12.59 -14.37
N GLU A 15 7.86 12.54 -15.69
CA GLU A 15 7.30 11.45 -16.49
C GLU A 15 8.00 10.12 -16.20
N ARG A 16 9.34 10.11 -16.10
CA ARG A 16 10.12 8.94 -15.67
C ARG A 16 9.76 8.49 -14.25
N ARG A 17 9.51 9.44 -13.35
CA ARG A 17 9.14 9.14 -11.95
C ARG A 17 7.72 8.58 -11.87
N LEU A 18 6.77 9.13 -12.64
CA LEU A 18 5.40 8.62 -12.75
C LEU A 18 5.35 7.24 -13.43
N ALA A 19 6.18 6.99 -14.44
CA ALA A 19 6.28 5.69 -15.09
C ALA A 19 6.82 4.60 -14.14
N ARG A 20 7.80 4.93 -13.29
CA ARG A 20 8.30 4.03 -12.25
C ARG A 20 7.23 3.73 -11.20
N VAL A 21 6.52 4.75 -10.71
CA VAL A 21 5.41 4.58 -9.75
C VAL A 21 4.29 3.73 -10.36
N ARG A 22 3.93 3.94 -11.63
CA ARG A 22 2.94 3.10 -12.35
C ARG A 22 3.39 1.66 -12.58
N ALA A 23 4.68 1.44 -12.80
CA ALA A 23 5.24 0.09 -12.95
C ALA A 23 5.21 -0.65 -11.60
N ASP A 24 5.45 0.06 -10.51
CA ASP A 24 5.30 -0.46 -9.15
C ASP A 24 3.82 -0.68 -8.78
N GLU A 25 2.89 0.16 -9.25
CA GLU A 25 1.43 0.00 -9.07
C GLU A 25 0.83 -1.21 -9.82
N LYS A 26 1.50 -1.71 -10.88
CA LYS A 26 1.02 -2.85 -11.67
C LYS A 26 1.39 -4.22 -11.11
N LYS A 27 2.30 -4.29 -10.15
CA LYS A 27 2.45 -5.47 -9.29
C LYS A 27 1.58 -5.20 -8.07
N SER A 28 0.50 -5.96 -7.93
CA SER A 28 -0.37 -5.84 -6.76
C SER A 28 0.50 -5.84 -5.49
N ALA A 29 0.26 -4.93 -4.56
CA ALA A 29 0.99 -4.89 -3.29
C ALA A 29 0.88 -6.26 -2.59
N ILE A 30 -0.26 -6.94 -2.76
CA ILE A 30 -0.50 -8.32 -2.33
C ILE A 30 0.40 -9.29 -3.08
N GLU A 31 0.50 -9.22 -4.40
CA GLU A 31 1.38 -10.09 -5.20
C GLU A 31 2.87 -9.88 -4.85
N THR A 32 3.27 -8.63 -4.57
CA THR A 32 4.62 -8.31 -4.06
C THR A 32 4.85 -8.87 -2.66
N VAL A 33 3.84 -8.83 -1.79
CA VAL A 33 3.89 -9.40 -0.44
C VAL A 33 3.96 -10.93 -0.48
N MET A 34 3.15 -11.57 -1.31
CA MET A 34 3.08 -13.02 -1.45
C MET A 34 4.33 -13.58 -2.15
N ALA A 35 4.76 -12.98 -3.26
CA ALA A 35 5.99 -13.39 -3.96
C ALA A 35 7.28 -13.17 -3.16
N ARG A 36 7.24 -12.35 -2.10
CA ARG A 36 8.35 -12.16 -1.15
C ARG A 36 8.26 -13.09 0.05
N ARG A 37 7.05 -13.45 0.49
CA ARG A 37 6.81 -14.47 1.52
C ARG A 37 7.39 -15.81 1.11
N ASP A 38 7.24 -16.19 -0.15
CA ASP A 38 7.76 -17.47 -0.68
C ASP A 38 9.29 -17.54 -0.69
N ARG A 39 10.00 -16.41 -0.52
CA ARG A 39 11.48 -16.39 -0.41
C ARG A 39 12.00 -16.46 1.02
N ASN A 40 11.16 -16.18 2.02
CA ASN A 40 11.54 -16.24 3.43
C ASN A 40 10.91 -17.49 4.06
N GLU A 41 11.64 -18.61 3.99
CA GLU A 41 11.41 -19.79 4.82
C GLU A 41 11.73 -19.43 6.29
N GLY A 42 10.83 -18.73 6.97
CA GLY A 42 11.03 -18.32 8.36
C GLY A 42 9.88 -17.51 8.95
N ASN A 43 9.04 -18.18 9.74
CA ASN A 43 8.14 -17.66 10.78
C ASN A 43 7.71 -16.18 10.68
N GLY A 44 6.87 -15.86 9.70
CA GLY A 44 5.85 -14.79 9.82
C GLY A 44 6.33 -13.35 10.01
N ALA A 45 7.63 -13.05 9.83
CA ALA A 45 8.10 -11.67 9.83
C ALA A 45 7.44 -10.92 8.66
N PRO A 46 6.75 -9.78 8.91
CA PRO A 46 6.20 -8.98 7.83
C PRO A 46 7.32 -8.63 6.84
N PRO A 47 7.05 -8.66 5.53
CA PRO A 47 8.02 -8.17 4.54
C PRO A 47 8.45 -6.74 4.92
N GLU A 48 9.72 -6.39 4.69
CA GLU A 48 10.20 -5.01 4.77
C GLU A 48 9.50 -4.17 3.69
N LEU A 49 8.26 -3.76 3.98
CA LEU A 49 7.48 -2.85 3.18
C LEU A 49 7.68 -1.43 3.71
N SER A 50 7.60 -0.44 2.82
CA SER A 50 7.37 0.92 3.28
C SER A 50 6.00 1.00 3.96
N ILE A 51 5.85 1.94 4.89
CA ILE A 51 4.59 2.19 5.60
C ILE A 51 3.43 2.33 4.60
N THR A 52 3.62 3.10 3.54
CA THR A 52 2.62 3.30 2.47
C THR A 52 2.26 2.00 1.75
N ALA A 53 3.25 1.18 1.41
CA ALA A 53 3.00 -0.09 0.71
C ALA A 53 2.22 -1.07 1.59
N GLU A 54 2.54 -1.13 2.89
CA GLU A 54 1.84 -2.00 3.83
C GLU A 54 0.41 -1.52 4.10
N ILE A 55 0.19 -0.22 4.31
CA ILE A 55 -1.15 0.35 4.47
C ILE A 55 -2.00 0.08 3.20
N SER A 56 -1.40 0.19 2.02
CA SER A 56 -2.10 -0.10 0.76
C SER A 56 -2.49 -1.57 0.65
N ALA A 57 -1.58 -2.49 0.97
CA ALA A 57 -1.86 -3.92 0.99
C ALA A 57 -2.97 -4.28 1.99
N ILE A 58 -2.92 -3.72 3.21
CA ILE A 58 -3.98 -3.90 4.22
C ILE A 58 -5.31 -3.36 3.70
N GLY A 59 -5.31 -2.16 3.12
CA GLY A 59 -6.50 -1.55 2.54
C GLY A 59 -7.15 -2.46 1.49
N GLU A 60 -6.36 -2.90 0.51
CA GLU A 60 -6.83 -3.77 -0.58
C GLU A 60 -7.41 -5.09 -0.05
N LEU A 61 -6.73 -5.73 0.90
CA LEU A 61 -7.21 -6.97 1.51
C LEU A 61 -8.52 -6.79 2.28
N LEU A 62 -8.71 -5.65 2.95
CA LEU A 62 -9.87 -5.43 3.81
C LEU A 62 -11.10 -4.88 3.07
N TYR A 63 -10.90 -4.20 1.94
CA TYR A 63 -11.96 -3.40 1.29
C TYR A 63 -11.99 -3.52 -0.24
N GLY A 64 -11.06 -4.26 -0.85
CA GLY A 64 -10.96 -4.42 -2.30
C GLY A 64 -10.49 -3.16 -3.05
N ASP A 65 -10.80 -3.06 -4.33
CA ASP A 65 -10.26 -2.03 -5.25
C ASP A 65 -10.53 -0.58 -4.81
N ARG A 66 -11.65 -0.37 -4.08
CA ARG A 66 -12.07 0.96 -3.58
C ARG A 66 -11.71 1.18 -2.11
N TRP A 67 -10.59 0.60 -1.66
CA TRP A 67 -10.20 0.58 -0.27
C TRP A 67 -9.98 1.93 0.40
N THR A 68 -9.58 2.96 -0.35
CA THR A 68 -9.17 4.25 0.24
C THR A 68 -10.23 4.89 1.13
N THR A 69 -11.52 4.81 0.76
CA THR A 69 -12.62 5.35 1.57
C THR A 69 -12.86 4.50 2.82
N GLY A 70 -12.92 3.18 2.68
CA GLY A 70 -13.17 2.28 3.80
C GLY A 70 -12.07 2.35 4.85
N LEU A 71 -10.81 2.36 4.40
CA LEU A 71 -9.66 2.47 5.29
C LEU A 71 -9.60 3.84 5.99
N ALA A 72 -9.93 4.93 5.29
CA ALA A 72 -9.96 6.26 5.89
C ALA A 72 -10.95 6.36 7.06
N LEU A 73 -12.14 5.76 6.90
CA LEU A 73 -13.16 5.72 7.95
C LEU A 73 -12.65 4.96 9.18
N ASP A 74 -12.06 3.78 9.00
CA ASP A 74 -11.55 2.98 10.12
C ASP A 74 -10.31 3.60 10.79
N LEU A 75 -9.47 4.34 10.03
CA LEU A 75 -8.33 5.08 10.56
C LEU A 75 -8.73 6.40 11.25
N GLY A 76 -9.94 6.91 11.00
CA GLY A 76 -10.40 8.20 11.49
C GLY A 76 -9.71 9.39 10.82
N VAL A 77 -9.26 9.22 9.56
CA VAL A 77 -8.57 10.25 8.77
C VAL A 77 -9.40 10.69 7.57
N ASN A 78 -9.00 11.76 6.88
CA ASN A 78 -9.72 12.22 5.70
C ASN A 78 -9.49 11.27 4.51
N PRO A 79 -10.52 10.82 3.76
CA PRO A 79 -10.33 10.00 2.56
C PRO A 79 -9.41 10.61 1.50
N ARG A 80 -9.30 11.94 1.46
CA ARG A 80 -8.36 12.64 0.58
C ARG A 80 -6.90 12.41 0.99
N GLU A 81 -6.63 12.28 2.27
CA GLU A 81 -5.31 12.01 2.83
C GLU A 81 -4.83 10.62 2.41
N VAL A 82 -5.67 9.60 2.60
CA VAL A 82 -5.39 8.22 2.16
C VAL A 82 -5.15 8.14 0.65
N ARG A 83 -5.91 8.90 -0.16
CA ARG A 83 -5.64 9.00 -1.61
C ARG A 83 -4.29 9.63 -1.93
N ARG A 84 -3.84 10.63 -1.16
CA ARG A 84 -2.51 11.24 -1.33
C ARG A 84 -1.38 10.30 -0.91
N TRP A 85 -1.59 9.48 0.12
CA TRP A 85 -0.66 8.39 0.46
C TRP A 85 -0.54 7.40 -0.70
N LYS A 86 -1.67 6.95 -1.25
CA LYS A 86 -1.72 6.03 -2.40
C LYS A 86 -0.97 6.60 -3.61
N SER A 87 -1.12 7.90 -3.90
CA SER A 87 -0.41 8.55 -5.01
C SER A 87 1.04 8.95 -4.70
N GLY A 88 1.54 8.68 -3.48
CA GLY A 88 2.86 9.13 -3.02
C GLY A 88 3.01 10.65 -2.87
N ALA A 89 1.90 11.39 -2.85
CA ALA A 89 1.89 12.85 -2.68
C ALA A 89 1.94 13.27 -1.20
N ASP A 90 1.82 12.31 -0.29
CA ASP A 90 1.97 12.46 1.15
C ASP A 90 2.42 11.12 1.75
N GLN A 91 2.86 11.10 3.01
CA GLN A 91 3.28 9.87 3.69
C GLN A 91 2.44 9.62 4.95
N PRO A 92 1.99 8.37 5.19
CA PRO A 92 1.35 8.02 6.45
C PRO A 92 2.38 8.00 7.59
N GLU A 93 1.90 8.21 8.82
CA GLU A 93 2.73 8.06 10.01
C GLU A 93 2.74 6.62 10.52
N GLU A 94 3.72 6.28 11.36
CA GLU A 94 3.79 4.96 12.02
C GLU A 94 2.54 4.69 12.89
N ARG A 95 1.88 5.75 13.39
CA ARG A 95 0.60 5.63 14.09
C ARG A 95 -0.47 5.02 13.18
N ASP A 96 -0.58 5.49 11.94
CA ASP A 96 -1.61 5.03 11.00
C ASP A 96 -1.39 3.56 10.62
N LEU A 97 -0.12 3.16 10.44
CA LEU A 97 0.24 1.76 10.21
C LEU A 97 -0.14 0.86 11.38
N ARG A 98 0.16 1.28 12.62
CA ARG A 98 -0.21 0.52 13.83
C ARG A 98 -1.72 0.32 13.93
N VAL A 99 -2.52 1.34 13.62
CA VAL A 99 -3.98 1.23 13.61
C VAL A 99 -4.45 0.31 12.48
N ALA A 100 -3.94 0.48 11.26
CA ALA A 100 -4.26 -0.39 10.12
C ALA A 100 -3.98 -1.87 10.43
N ARG A 101 -2.79 -2.18 10.99
CA ARG A 101 -2.42 -3.54 11.43
C ARG A 101 -3.38 -4.08 12.49
N SER A 102 -3.80 -3.25 13.46
CA SER A 102 -4.74 -3.65 14.51
C SER A 102 -6.11 -4.04 13.93
N ILE A 103 -6.63 -3.23 12.99
CA ILE A 103 -7.89 -3.51 12.28
C ILE A 103 -7.76 -4.82 11.49
N ALA A 104 -6.67 -4.98 10.75
CA ALA A 104 -6.40 -6.18 9.95
C ALA A 104 -6.38 -7.45 10.83
N ARG A 105 -5.64 -7.43 11.94
CA ARG A 105 -5.58 -8.55 12.89
C ARG A 105 -6.94 -8.87 13.48
N ARG A 106 -7.72 -7.85 13.86
CA ARG A 106 -9.07 -8.03 14.41
C ARG A 106 -9.99 -8.72 13.39
N ARG A 107 -9.99 -8.27 12.13
CA ARG A 107 -10.81 -8.86 11.06
C ARG A 107 -10.34 -10.27 10.70
N ALA A 108 -9.03 -10.50 10.61
CA ALA A 108 -8.48 -11.84 10.39
C ALA A 108 -8.89 -12.81 11.51
N LYS A 109 -8.82 -12.39 12.77
CA LYS A 109 -9.29 -13.20 13.91
C LYS A 109 -10.78 -13.50 13.81
N ALA A 110 -11.60 -12.50 13.46
CA ALA A 110 -13.05 -12.70 13.29
C ALA A 110 -13.37 -13.68 12.16
N ILE A 111 -12.66 -13.59 11.03
CA ILE A 111 -12.79 -14.53 9.92
C ILE A 111 -12.39 -15.94 10.35
N LEU A 112 -11.23 -16.10 10.99
CA LEU A 112 -10.77 -17.41 11.50
C LEU A 112 -11.76 -18.03 12.50
N HIS A 113 -12.39 -17.22 13.35
CA HIS A 113 -13.45 -17.71 14.24
C HIS A 113 -14.70 -18.15 13.49
N LEU A 114 -15.00 -17.55 12.33
CA LEU A 114 -16.19 -17.86 11.54
C LEU A 114 -16.00 -19.09 10.66
N VAL A 115 -14.86 -19.20 9.98
CA VAL A 115 -14.61 -20.26 8.99
C VAL A 115 -13.73 -21.41 9.50
N GLY A 116 -13.12 -21.25 10.68
CA GLY A 116 -12.10 -22.18 11.19
C GLY A 116 -10.73 -21.99 10.51
N PRO A 117 -9.65 -22.60 11.05
CA PRO A 117 -8.43 -22.77 10.26
C PRO A 117 -8.76 -23.69 9.08
N GLY A 118 -8.41 -23.29 7.85
CA GLY A 118 -8.59 -24.17 6.69
C GLY A 118 -7.82 -25.48 6.87
N ASP A 119 -8.42 -26.59 6.43
CA ASP A 119 -7.82 -27.92 6.42
C ASP A 119 -6.56 -28.01 5.54
#